data_AF-A0A1G3GDP3-F1
#
_entry.id   AF-A0A1G3GDP3-F1
#
_cell.length_a   1.000
_cell.length_b   1.000
_cell.length_c   1.000
_cell.angle_alpha   90.00
_cell.angle_beta   90.00
_cell.angle_gamma   90.00
#
_symmetry.space_group_name_H-M   'P 1'
#
loop_
_entity.id
_entity.type
_entity.pdbx_description
1 polymer ?
#
loop_
_entity_poly.entity_id
_entity_poly.type
_entity_poly.pdbx_seq_one_letter_code
_entity_poly.pdbx_strand_id
1 'polypeptide(L)'
;MSILLMLGSGPQAVQAREWPKAGFDRILAINNAYLLRPDWDLMIHPWDFPAVRVPQAGAGQQIVTEDDFVPAQNTFGGFVYAGATMAFTAAYWALHALRPRVIAAFGCDMHYPASGPTHFYGTGTPDPLRPDITLRNLEAKSARLMVLAARAGCAMVNLSDGPSRLVFPRVGLGDLAGVQPVAFDPQAVEAALAREAALGYMVASGRYWEVADRFDPAELDALDALWMAAAGF
;
A
#
# COMPACT_ATOMS: atom_id res chain seq x y z
N MET A 1 -1.54 2.53 -21.35
CA MET A 1 -0.91 2.95 -20.07
C MET A 1 -2.02 2.94 -19.04
N SER A 2 -1.92 2.15 -17.97
CA SER A 2 -3.05 1.86 -17.08
C SER A 2 -3.06 2.70 -15.80
N ILE A 3 -4.26 3.03 -15.33
CA ILE A 3 -4.58 3.66 -14.04
C ILE A 3 -5.28 2.61 -13.18
N LEU A 4 -4.71 2.31 -12.02
CA LEU A 4 -5.27 1.41 -11.03
C LEU A 4 -5.92 2.20 -9.89
N LEU A 5 -7.20 1.96 -9.61
CA LEU A 5 -7.82 2.38 -8.36
C LEU A 5 -7.50 1.34 -7.28
N MET A 6 -6.76 1.73 -6.25
CA MET A 6 -6.51 0.91 -5.07
C MET A 6 -7.46 1.34 -3.95
N LEU A 7 -8.38 0.45 -3.59
CA LEU A 7 -9.50 0.70 -2.70
C LEU A 7 -9.27 0.06 -1.33
N GLY A 8 -9.11 0.89 -0.31
CA GLY A 8 -9.05 0.51 1.09
C GLY A 8 -10.41 0.61 1.77
N SER A 9 -10.40 0.51 3.10
CA SER A 9 -11.63 0.42 3.91
C SER A 9 -11.93 1.66 4.75
N GLY A 10 -11.19 2.76 4.58
CA GLY A 10 -11.43 4.01 5.30
C GLY A 10 -12.87 4.51 5.13
N PRO A 11 -13.42 5.30 6.09
CA PRO A 11 -14.85 5.67 6.07
C PRO A 11 -15.30 6.38 4.78
N GLN A 12 -14.43 7.21 4.20
CA GLN A 12 -14.72 7.93 2.96
C GLN A 12 -14.75 7.04 1.70
N ALA A 13 -14.25 5.80 1.79
CA ALA A 13 -14.18 4.87 0.66
C ALA A 13 -15.56 4.60 0.03
N VAL A 14 -16.65 4.78 0.80
CA VAL A 14 -18.03 4.64 0.30
C VAL A 14 -18.34 5.52 -0.90
N GLN A 15 -17.66 6.65 -1.05
CA GLN A 15 -17.85 7.56 -2.19
C GLN A 15 -17.51 6.89 -3.53
N ALA A 16 -16.61 5.90 -3.53
CA ALA A 16 -16.19 5.20 -4.75
C ALA A 16 -17.32 4.40 -5.43
N ARG A 17 -18.43 4.15 -4.75
CA ARG A 17 -19.67 3.56 -5.31
C ARG A 17 -20.21 4.37 -6.47
N GLU A 18 -20.14 5.69 -6.35
CA GLU A 18 -20.75 6.62 -7.31
C GLU A 18 -19.78 7.03 -8.42
N TRP A 19 -18.52 6.59 -8.36
CA TRP A 19 -17.51 6.98 -9.34
C TRP A 19 -17.61 6.15 -10.63
N PRO A 20 -17.56 6.78 -11.82
CA PRO A 20 -17.59 6.04 -13.07
C PRO A 20 -16.35 5.16 -13.20
N LYS A 21 -16.53 3.86 -13.54
CA LYS A 21 -15.40 2.94 -13.77
C LYS A 21 -14.47 3.44 -14.88
N ALA A 22 -15.00 4.15 -15.88
CA ALA A 22 -14.26 4.61 -17.05
C ALA A 22 -13.02 5.48 -16.75
N GLY A 23 -12.90 6.05 -15.54
CA GLY A 23 -11.69 6.76 -15.11
C GLY A 23 -10.53 5.84 -14.68
N PHE A 24 -10.78 4.53 -14.58
CA PHE A 24 -9.84 3.53 -14.09
C PHE A 24 -9.81 2.32 -15.02
N ASP A 25 -8.62 1.80 -15.32
CA ASP A 25 -8.48 0.57 -16.11
C ASP A 25 -8.74 -0.68 -15.28
N ARG A 26 -8.40 -0.63 -13.98
CA ARG A 26 -8.64 -1.70 -13.01
C ARG A 26 -8.95 -1.16 -11.62
N ILE A 27 -9.67 -1.98 -10.84
CA ILE A 27 -9.95 -1.77 -9.43
C ILE A 27 -9.33 -2.92 -8.62
N LEU A 28 -8.41 -2.58 -7.72
CA LEU A 28 -7.84 -3.46 -6.71
C LEU A 28 -8.47 -3.17 -5.35
N ALA A 29 -9.35 -4.06 -4.91
CA ALA A 29 -10.02 -3.98 -3.62
C ALA A 29 -9.22 -4.71 -2.54
N ILE A 30 -8.95 -4.03 -1.42
CA ILE A 30 -8.21 -4.58 -0.29
C ILE A 30 -9.19 -5.06 0.79
N ASN A 31 -9.04 -6.32 1.23
CA ASN A 31 -9.86 -6.92 2.29
C ASN A 31 -11.35 -6.71 1.98
N ASN A 32 -12.13 -6.14 2.90
CA ASN A 32 -13.56 -5.91 2.76
C ASN A 32 -13.93 -4.82 1.73
N ALA A 33 -12.97 -4.10 1.12
CA ALA A 33 -13.28 -3.03 0.18
C ALA A 33 -14.00 -3.53 -1.09
N TYR A 34 -13.97 -4.84 -1.39
CA TYR A 34 -14.73 -5.41 -2.50
C TYR A 34 -16.25 -5.21 -2.34
N LEU A 35 -16.73 -5.02 -1.10
CA LEU A 35 -18.14 -4.73 -0.79
C LEU A 35 -18.58 -3.32 -1.26
N LEU A 36 -17.63 -2.45 -1.59
CA LEU A 36 -17.95 -1.10 -2.04
C LEU A 36 -18.38 -1.10 -3.51
N ARG A 37 -17.83 -2.00 -4.33
CA ARG A 37 -18.02 -1.95 -5.78
C ARG A 37 -18.10 -3.37 -6.33
N PRO A 38 -19.24 -3.83 -6.87
CA PRO A 38 -19.35 -5.19 -7.40
C PRO A 38 -18.50 -5.43 -8.66
N ASP A 39 -18.04 -4.38 -9.32
CA ASP A 39 -17.23 -4.39 -10.53
C ASP A 39 -15.72 -4.28 -10.28
N TRP A 40 -15.26 -4.67 -9.08
CA TRP A 40 -13.84 -4.86 -8.78
C TRP A 40 -13.21 -5.85 -9.76
N ASP A 41 -11.93 -5.68 -10.09
CA ASP A 41 -11.20 -6.58 -11.01
C ASP A 41 -10.28 -7.53 -10.21
N LEU A 42 -9.71 -7.02 -9.13
CA LEU A 42 -8.76 -7.72 -8.27
C LEU A 42 -9.19 -7.55 -6.81
N MET A 43 -9.12 -8.60 -6.02
CA MET A 43 -9.31 -8.54 -4.57
C MET A 43 -8.10 -9.17 -3.88
N ILE A 44 -7.46 -8.43 -2.97
CA ILE A 44 -6.26 -8.88 -2.25
C ILE A 44 -6.54 -8.92 -0.74
N HIS A 45 -6.09 -10.00 -0.08
CA HIS A 45 -6.27 -10.18 1.36
C HIS A 45 -5.10 -10.95 2.00
N PRO A 46 -4.84 -10.78 3.31
CA PRO A 46 -3.79 -11.53 4.00
C PRO A 46 -4.19 -12.99 4.23
N TRP A 47 -3.23 -13.81 4.61
CA TRP A 47 -3.40 -15.24 4.86
C TRP A 47 -4.43 -15.56 5.98
N ASP A 48 -4.56 -14.66 6.95
CA ASP A 48 -5.47 -14.78 8.09
C ASP A 48 -6.85 -14.13 7.84
N PHE A 49 -7.13 -13.69 6.60
CA PHE A 49 -8.42 -13.13 6.25
C PHE A 49 -9.52 -14.19 6.38
N PRO A 50 -10.65 -13.90 7.05
CA PRO A 50 -11.68 -14.91 7.29
C PRO A 50 -12.22 -15.49 5.99
N ALA A 51 -12.15 -16.82 5.83
CA ALA A 51 -12.59 -17.50 4.61
C ALA A 51 -14.05 -17.18 4.22
N VAL A 52 -14.93 -16.98 5.21
CA VAL A 52 -16.33 -16.58 5.00
C VAL A 52 -16.51 -15.17 4.42
N ARG A 53 -15.46 -14.34 4.45
CA ARG A 53 -15.41 -12.99 3.88
C ARG A 53 -14.68 -12.95 2.54
N VAL A 54 -14.07 -14.04 2.09
CA VAL A 54 -13.48 -14.10 0.76
C VAL A 54 -14.64 -14.18 -0.25
N PRO A 55 -14.75 -13.26 -1.22
CA PRO A 55 -15.84 -13.29 -2.19
C PRO A 55 -15.68 -14.48 -3.15
N GLN A 56 -16.77 -14.94 -3.74
CA GLN A 56 -16.68 -15.77 -4.94
C GLN A 56 -16.34 -14.86 -6.13
N ALA A 57 -15.19 -15.10 -6.77
CA ALA A 57 -14.80 -14.34 -7.95
C ALA A 57 -15.76 -14.62 -9.12
N GLY A 58 -16.27 -13.56 -9.73
CA GLY A 58 -17.03 -13.61 -10.98
C GLY A 58 -16.14 -13.72 -12.22
N ALA A 59 -16.74 -13.57 -13.40
CA ALA A 59 -16.00 -13.57 -14.65
C ALA A 59 -15.04 -12.37 -14.73
N GLY A 60 -13.75 -12.64 -14.99
CA GLY A 60 -12.71 -11.61 -15.08
C GLY A 60 -12.20 -11.08 -13.74
N GLN A 61 -12.76 -11.54 -12.62
CA GLN A 61 -12.33 -11.22 -11.27
C GLN A 61 -11.26 -12.21 -10.80
N GLN A 62 -10.26 -11.70 -10.09
CA GLN A 62 -9.19 -12.53 -9.51
C GLN A 62 -8.98 -12.19 -8.04
N ILE A 63 -8.79 -13.24 -7.24
CA ILE A 63 -8.33 -13.14 -5.85
C ILE A 63 -6.82 -13.27 -5.83
N VAL A 64 -6.15 -12.41 -5.07
CA VAL A 64 -4.71 -12.34 -4.87
C VAL A 64 -4.39 -12.72 -3.43
N THR A 65 -3.55 -13.74 -3.25
CA THR A 65 -3.22 -14.31 -1.94
C THR A 65 -1.73 -14.15 -1.60
N GLU A 66 -1.30 -14.66 -0.44
CA GLU A 66 0.11 -14.60 -0.02
C GLU A 66 1.05 -15.29 -1.01
N ASP A 67 0.58 -16.33 -1.71
CA ASP A 67 1.33 -17.02 -2.76
C ASP A 67 1.68 -16.08 -3.92
N ASP A 68 0.85 -15.06 -4.16
CA ASP A 68 1.06 -14.06 -5.20
C ASP A 68 1.88 -12.87 -4.69
N PHE A 69 1.51 -12.30 -3.54
CA PHE A 69 2.07 -11.02 -3.09
C PHE A 69 3.38 -11.16 -2.32
N VAL A 70 3.66 -12.28 -1.64
CA VAL A 70 4.92 -12.45 -0.90
C VAL A 70 6.13 -12.46 -1.85
N PRO A 71 6.16 -13.26 -2.94
CA PRO A 71 7.27 -13.21 -3.89
C PRO A 71 7.42 -11.82 -4.54
N ALA A 72 6.30 -11.19 -4.90
CA ALA A 72 6.29 -9.85 -5.48
C ALA A 72 6.89 -8.80 -4.54
N GLN A 73 6.49 -8.79 -3.27
CA GLN A 73 6.98 -7.85 -2.27
C GLN A 73 8.45 -8.09 -1.89
N ASN A 74 8.91 -9.34 -1.94
CA ASN A 74 10.32 -9.67 -1.74
C ASN A 74 11.23 -9.07 -2.83
N THR A 75 10.74 -8.85 -4.05
CA THR A 75 11.50 -8.12 -5.09
C THR A 75 11.80 -6.67 -4.70
N PHE A 76 11.05 -6.13 -3.72
CA PHE A 76 11.24 -4.81 -3.14
C PHE A 76 11.76 -4.86 -1.69
N GLY A 77 12.47 -5.91 -1.28
CA GLY A 77 13.10 -6.00 0.05
C GLY A 77 12.21 -6.57 1.16
N GLY A 78 10.98 -6.98 0.85
CA GLY A 78 10.10 -7.67 1.80
C GLY A 78 9.40 -6.76 2.81
N PHE A 79 8.70 -7.38 3.76
CA PHE A 79 7.69 -6.73 4.60
C PHE A 79 8.27 -5.78 5.67
N VAL A 80 9.48 -6.06 6.16
CA VAL A 80 10.10 -5.23 7.21
C VAL A 80 10.37 -3.81 6.71
N TYR A 81 10.89 -3.68 5.50
CA TYR A 81 11.15 -2.38 4.88
C TYR A 81 9.90 -1.77 4.24
N ALA A 82 9.04 -2.59 3.66
CA ALA A 82 7.82 -2.14 2.98
C ALA A 82 6.71 -1.65 3.93
N GLY A 83 6.69 -2.15 5.18
CA GLY A 83 5.58 -1.99 6.11
C GLY A 83 4.50 -3.05 5.91
N ALA A 84 4.06 -3.70 6.99
CA ALA A 84 3.14 -4.84 6.93
C ALA A 84 1.66 -4.44 7.00
N THR A 85 1.26 -3.41 6.22
CA THR A 85 -0.15 -3.08 6.02
C THR A 85 -0.62 -3.62 4.67
N MET A 86 -1.89 -4.02 4.59
CA MET A 86 -2.44 -4.49 3.31
C MET A 86 -2.46 -3.40 2.23
N ALA A 87 -2.48 -2.12 2.60
CA ALA A 87 -2.34 -1.02 1.64
C ALA A 87 -0.96 -1.02 0.96
N PHE A 88 0.11 -1.21 1.73
CA PHE A 88 1.46 -1.32 1.17
C PHE A 88 1.64 -2.64 0.41
N THR A 89 1.20 -3.77 0.97
CA THR A 89 1.25 -5.08 0.29
C THR A 89 0.56 -5.04 -1.07
N ALA A 90 -0.65 -4.47 -1.14
CA ALA A 90 -1.40 -4.31 -2.38
C ALA A 90 -0.66 -3.44 -3.41
N ALA A 91 -0.09 -2.32 -2.97
CA ALA A 91 0.65 -1.42 -3.84
C ALA A 91 1.93 -2.06 -4.40
N TYR A 92 2.73 -2.75 -3.57
CA TYR A 92 3.94 -3.44 -4.03
C TYR A 92 3.60 -4.60 -4.97
N TRP A 93 2.57 -5.39 -4.67
CA TRP A 93 2.09 -6.42 -5.59
C TRP A 93 1.63 -5.83 -6.92
N ALA A 94 0.83 -4.76 -6.90
CA ALA A 94 0.35 -4.10 -8.11
C ALA A 94 1.51 -3.52 -8.93
N LEU A 95 2.51 -2.92 -8.28
CA LEU A 95 3.70 -2.39 -8.92
C LEU A 95 4.48 -3.49 -9.65
N HIS A 96 4.65 -4.65 -9.02
CA HIS A 96 5.31 -5.82 -9.61
C HIS A 96 4.50 -6.45 -10.76
N ALA A 97 3.25 -6.83 -10.47
CA ALA A 97 2.44 -7.69 -11.32
C ALA A 97 1.74 -6.93 -12.45
N LEU A 98 1.30 -5.69 -12.19
CA LEU A 98 0.49 -4.92 -13.13
C LEU A 98 1.27 -3.78 -13.81
N ARG A 99 2.35 -3.30 -13.16
CA ARG A 99 3.19 -2.17 -13.63
C ARG A 99 2.36 -0.99 -14.17
N PRO A 100 1.39 -0.48 -13.39
CA PRO A 100 0.53 0.60 -13.85
C PRO A 100 1.33 1.89 -14.01
N ARG A 101 0.78 2.84 -14.77
CA ARG A 101 1.33 4.20 -14.82
C ARG A 101 0.95 4.98 -13.56
N VAL A 102 -0.24 4.72 -13.01
CA VAL A 102 -0.75 5.40 -11.81
C VAL A 102 -1.40 4.37 -10.88
N ILE A 103 -1.06 4.42 -9.60
CA ILE A 103 -1.84 3.81 -8.52
C ILE A 103 -2.49 4.94 -7.74
N ALA A 104 -3.81 5.03 -7.87
CA ALA A 104 -4.64 6.00 -7.16
C ALA A 104 -5.21 5.35 -5.89
N ALA A 105 -4.65 5.70 -4.74
CA ALA A 105 -5.08 5.19 -3.45
C ALA A 105 -6.31 5.94 -2.94
N PHE A 106 -7.32 5.21 -2.48
CA PHE A 106 -8.49 5.79 -1.83
C PHE A 106 -8.94 4.94 -0.64
N GLY A 107 -9.23 5.57 0.49
CA GLY A 107 -9.58 4.86 1.73
C GLY A 107 -8.43 4.03 2.32
N CYS A 108 -7.19 4.33 1.94
CA CYS A 108 -5.96 3.66 2.39
C CYS A 108 -5.18 4.51 3.40
N ASP A 109 -5.83 5.48 4.04
CA ASP A 109 -5.18 6.61 4.70
C ASP A 109 -4.39 6.26 5.96
N MET A 110 -4.59 5.06 6.50
CA MET A 110 -3.97 4.60 7.75
C MET A 110 -4.13 5.60 8.91
N HIS A 111 -5.24 6.32 8.90
CA HIS A 111 -5.64 7.25 9.95
C HIS A 111 -6.77 6.65 10.77
N TYR A 112 -6.55 6.47 12.08
CA TYR A 112 -7.46 5.78 12.99
C TYR A 112 -7.76 6.73 14.16
N PRO A 113 -8.85 7.53 14.10
CA PRO A 113 -9.20 8.44 15.18
C PRO A 113 -9.54 7.66 16.45
N ALA A 114 -9.31 8.29 17.62
CA ALA A 114 -9.58 7.67 18.93
C ALA A 114 -11.09 7.40 19.17
N SER A 115 -11.97 8.07 18.44
CA SER A 115 -13.42 7.88 18.49
C SER A 115 -14.03 7.92 17.09
N GLY A 116 -15.17 7.24 16.93
CA GLY A 116 -15.88 7.12 15.65
C GLY A 116 -15.45 5.90 14.82
N PRO A 117 -16.07 5.74 13.63
CA PRO A 117 -15.76 4.63 12.75
C PRO A 117 -14.36 4.80 12.14
N THR A 118 -13.56 3.74 12.18
CA THR A 118 -12.27 3.70 11.49
C THR A 118 -12.39 3.09 10.08
N HIS A 119 -13.51 2.42 9.80
CA HIS A 119 -13.80 1.76 8.54
C HIS A 119 -15.24 2.06 8.11
N PHE A 120 -15.55 1.91 6.81
CA PHE A 120 -16.93 2.11 6.32
C PHE A 120 -17.95 1.12 6.90
N TYR A 121 -17.48 0.01 7.46
CA TYR A 121 -18.29 -1.03 8.12
C TYR A 121 -18.20 -0.97 9.65
N GLY A 122 -17.79 0.18 10.22
CA GLY A 122 -17.65 0.39 11.66
C GLY A 122 -16.19 0.38 12.09
N THR A 123 -15.81 -0.59 12.92
CA THR A 123 -14.43 -0.73 13.44
C THR A 123 -13.80 -1.99 12.88
N GLY A 124 -12.64 -1.83 12.24
CA GLY A 124 -11.86 -2.96 11.74
C GLY A 124 -11.17 -3.72 12.87
N THR A 125 -11.18 -5.04 12.77
CA THR A 125 -10.44 -5.95 13.65
C THR A 125 -9.66 -6.98 12.82
N PRO A 126 -8.41 -7.32 13.18
CA PRO A 126 -7.61 -6.78 14.30
C PRO A 126 -7.21 -5.31 14.09
N ASP A 127 -6.67 -4.66 15.14
CA ASP A 127 -6.20 -3.27 15.07
C ASP A 127 -5.17 -3.12 13.94
N PRO A 128 -5.43 -2.28 12.92
CA PRO A 128 -4.50 -2.08 11.83
C PRO A 128 -3.17 -1.43 12.24
N LEU A 129 -3.13 -0.72 13.38
CA LEU A 129 -1.94 -0.09 13.96
C LEU A 129 -1.45 -0.82 15.22
N ARG A 130 -1.53 -2.15 15.20
CA ARG A 130 -0.94 -2.99 16.26
C ARG A 130 0.53 -2.58 16.55
N PRO A 131 1.02 -2.74 17.79
CA PRO A 131 2.42 -2.54 18.11
C PRO A 131 3.31 -3.52 17.32
N ASP A 132 3.86 -3.04 16.20
CA ASP A 132 4.62 -3.85 15.25
C ASP A 132 5.80 -3.05 14.72
N ILE A 133 6.95 -3.71 14.61
CA ILE A 133 8.21 -3.08 14.21
C ILE A 133 8.14 -2.45 12.82
N THR A 134 7.30 -2.99 11.94
CA THR A 134 7.14 -2.53 10.55
C THR A 134 6.21 -1.33 10.41
N LEU A 135 5.48 -0.97 11.48
CA LEU A 135 4.45 0.07 11.48
C LEU A 135 4.85 1.34 12.26
N ARG A 136 6.10 1.40 12.76
CA ARG A 136 6.61 2.49 13.60
C ARG A 136 6.55 3.86 12.92
N ASN A 137 6.88 3.93 11.62
CA ASN A 137 6.87 5.17 10.85
C ASN A 137 6.19 4.96 9.48
N LEU A 138 4.86 5.08 9.45
CA LEU A 138 4.08 4.86 8.23
C LEU A 138 4.35 5.89 7.13
N GLU A 139 4.66 7.14 7.50
CA GLU A 139 5.07 8.18 6.56
C GLU A 139 6.30 7.73 5.78
N ALA A 140 7.34 7.24 6.48
CA ALA A 140 8.56 6.74 5.84
C ALA A 140 8.30 5.52 4.95
N LYS A 141 7.45 4.57 5.39
CA LYS A 141 7.05 3.42 4.54
C LYS A 141 6.30 3.88 3.28
N SER A 142 5.45 4.90 3.41
CA SER A 142 4.76 5.49 2.27
C SER A 142 5.72 6.27 1.35
N ALA A 143 6.68 7.00 1.90
CA ALA A 143 7.73 7.70 1.14
C ALA A 143 8.57 6.71 0.33
N ARG A 144 9.03 5.62 0.97
CA ARG A 144 9.71 4.51 0.31
C ARG A 144 8.92 3.95 -0.87
N LEU A 145 7.66 3.60 -0.64
CA LEU A 145 6.78 3.07 -1.68
C LEU A 145 6.62 4.06 -2.84
N MET A 146 6.37 5.34 -2.53
CA MET A 146 6.22 6.40 -3.54
C MET A 146 7.46 6.54 -4.43
N VAL A 147 8.64 6.56 -3.81
CA VAL A 147 9.91 6.73 -4.51
C VAL A 147 10.26 5.49 -5.34
N LEU A 148 10.05 4.28 -4.81
CA LEU A 148 10.25 3.04 -5.57
C LEU A 148 9.27 2.90 -6.74
N ALA A 149 8.01 3.31 -6.55
CA ALA A 149 7.04 3.39 -7.64
C ALA A 149 7.50 4.38 -8.71
N ALA A 150 8.00 5.56 -8.30
CA ALA A 150 8.48 6.56 -9.23
C ALA A 150 9.70 6.09 -10.04
N ARG A 151 10.64 5.40 -9.39
CA ARG A 151 11.77 4.73 -10.07
C ARG A 151 11.32 3.69 -11.09
N ALA A 152 10.17 3.05 -10.87
CA ALA A 152 9.55 2.11 -11.79
C ALA A 152 8.62 2.78 -12.84
N GLY A 153 8.57 4.12 -12.90
CA GLY A 153 7.72 4.85 -13.84
C GLY A 153 6.23 4.90 -13.45
N CYS A 154 5.90 4.58 -12.20
CA CYS A 154 4.55 4.61 -11.66
C CYS A 154 4.36 5.80 -10.70
N ALA A 155 3.28 6.55 -10.88
CA ALA A 155 2.88 7.59 -9.93
C ALA A 155 1.99 7.01 -8.83
N MET A 156 2.33 7.29 -7.57
CA MET A 156 1.44 7.07 -6.43
C MET A 156 0.70 8.38 -6.14
N VAL A 157 -0.63 8.33 -6.03
CA VAL A 157 -1.44 9.50 -5.65
C VAL A 157 -2.50 9.13 -4.62
N ASN A 158 -2.90 10.10 -3.81
CA ASN A 158 -3.99 9.96 -2.85
C ASN A 158 -5.24 10.71 -3.35
N LEU A 159 -6.35 10.00 -3.46
CA LEU A 159 -7.67 10.56 -3.81
C LEU A 159 -8.45 11.02 -2.57
N SER A 160 -7.99 10.69 -1.36
CA SER A 160 -8.61 11.14 -0.13
C SER A 160 -8.34 12.62 0.11
N ASP A 161 -9.28 13.28 0.78
CA ASP A 161 -9.27 14.69 1.20
C ASP A 161 -9.04 14.85 2.72
N GLY A 162 -9.24 13.79 3.51
CA GLY A 162 -9.05 13.78 4.96
C GLY A 162 -7.60 13.51 5.43
N PRO A 163 -7.35 13.47 6.75
CA PRO A 163 -6.04 13.12 7.31
C PRO A 163 -5.52 11.77 6.79
N SER A 164 -4.23 11.71 6.49
CA SER A 164 -3.60 10.52 5.90
C SER A 164 -2.15 10.41 6.34
N ARG A 165 -1.69 9.18 6.56
CA ARG A 165 -0.27 8.83 6.76
C ARG A 165 0.44 8.61 5.42
N LEU A 166 -0.30 8.56 4.31
CA LEU A 166 0.26 8.47 2.97
C LEU A 166 0.80 9.85 2.55
N VAL A 167 2.10 9.93 2.29
CA VAL A 167 2.75 11.17 1.83
C VAL A 167 2.57 11.43 0.32
N PHE A 168 1.72 10.65 -0.35
CA PHE A 168 1.49 10.77 -1.80
C PHE A 168 0.85 12.13 -2.15
N PRO A 169 1.19 12.71 -3.33
CA PRO A 169 0.48 13.87 -3.85
C PRO A 169 -1.03 13.64 -3.89
N ARG A 170 -1.80 14.63 -3.45
CA ARG A 170 -3.26 14.61 -3.53
C ARG A 170 -3.73 15.12 -4.88
N VAL A 171 -4.67 14.41 -5.50
CA VAL A 171 -5.22 14.76 -6.82
C VAL A 171 -6.71 14.50 -6.86
N GLY A 172 -7.43 15.21 -7.73
CA GLY A 172 -8.81 14.90 -8.05
C GLY A 172 -8.92 13.78 -9.09
N LEU A 173 -10.10 13.16 -9.18
CA LEU A 173 -10.39 12.13 -10.18
C LEU A 173 -10.14 12.61 -11.62
N GLY A 174 -10.47 13.87 -11.90
CA GLY A 174 -10.31 14.47 -13.23
C GLY A 174 -8.85 14.65 -13.67
N ASP A 175 -7.90 14.60 -12.74
CA ASP A 175 -6.49 14.92 -13.00
C ASP A 175 -5.63 13.68 -13.24
N LEU A 176 -6.17 12.47 -13.00
CA LEU A 176 -5.43 11.20 -13.06
C LEU A 176 -4.74 10.95 -14.41
N ALA A 177 -5.33 11.43 -15.51
CA ALA A 177 -4.73 11.33 -16.83
C ALA A 177 -3.39 12.09 -16.95
N GLY A 178 -3.26 13.23 -16.27
CA GLY A 178 -2.08 14.10 -16.34
C GLY A 178 -0.96 13.74 -15.35
N VAL A 179 -1.26 12.95 -14.32
CA VAL A 179 -0.32 12.63 -13.25
C VAL A 179 0.97 11.99 -13.78
N GLN A 180 2.09 12.48 -13.26
CA GLN A 180 3.43 11.93 -13.47
C GLN A 180 4.02 11.43 -12.15
N PRO A 181 4.97 10.49 -12.19
CA PRO A 181 5.72 10.12 -11.00
C PRO A 181 6.43 11.32 -10.37
N VAL A 182 6.58 11.29 -9.04
CA VAL A 182 7.31 12.34 -8.32
C VAL A 182 8.78 12.33 -8.71
N ALA A 183 9.41 13.50 -8.66
CA ALA A 183 10.87 13.57 -8.68
C ALA A 183 11.44 13.00 -7.37
N PHE A 184 12.60 12.38 -7.44
CA PHE A 184 13.33 11.86 -6.29
C PHE A 184 14.82 12.04 -6.51
N ASP A 185 15.61 12.04 -5.43
CA ASP A 185 17.07 12.06 -5.50
C ASP A 185 17.61 10.63 -5.73
N PRO A 186 18.19 10.31 -6.90
CA PRO A 186 18.71 8.97 -7.16
C PRO A 186 19.82 8.56 -6.20
N GLN A 187 20.65 9.49 -5.73
CA GLN A 187 21.75 9.16 -4.81
C GLN A 187 21.22 8.80 -3.42
N ALA A 188 20.23 9.56 -2.92
CA ALA A 188 19.57 9.24 -1.66
C ALA A 188 18.87 7.87 -1.70
N VAL A 189 18.24 7.54 -2.83
CA VAL A 189 17.61 6.23 -3.03
C VAL A 189 18.62 5.09 -3.01
N GLU A 190 19.73 5.21 -3.74
CA GLU A 190 20.76 4.18 -3.74
C GLU A 190 21.42 4.03 -2.35
N ALA A 191 21.58 5.11 -1.60
CA ALA A 191 22.06 5.06 -0.22
C ALA A 191 21.09 4.32 0.72
N ALA A 192 19.78 4.58 0.61
CA ALA A 192 18.76 3.89 1.40
C ALA A 192 18.71 2.39 1.06
N LEU A 193 18.75 2.05 -0.24
CA LEU A 193 18.79 0.65 -0.70
C LEU A 193 20.05 -0.08 -0.25
N ALA A 194 21.22 0.58 -0.30
CA ALA A 194 22.46 0.02 0.22
C ALA A 194 22.37 -0.23 1.74
N ARG A 195 21.69 0.66 2.48
CA ARG A 195 21.45 0.46 3.92
C ARG A 195 20.54 -0.74 4.18
N GLU A 196 19.46 -0.92 3.42
CA GLU A 196 18.61 -2.11 3.50
C GLU A 196 19.39 -3.39 3.24
N ALA A 197 20.21 -3.41 2.18
CA ALA A 197 21.04 -4.56 1.84
C ALA A 197 22.04 -4.90 2.97
N ALA A 198 22.65 -3.87 3.59
CA ALA A 198 23.58 -4.06 4.70
C ALA A 198 22.90 -4.59 5.98
N LEU A 199 21.65 -4.21 6.24
CA LEU A 199 20.88 -4.69 7.38
C LEU A 199 20.41 -6.15 7.18
N GLY A 200 20.01 -6.52 5.96
CA GLY A 200 19.64 -7.90 5.63
C GLY A 200 18.40 -8.41 6.38
N TYR A 201 17.43 -7.53 6.64
CA TYR A 201 16.20 -7.84 7.40
C TYR A 201 15.07 -8.42 6.55
N MET A 202 15.31 -8.72 5.27
CA MET A 202 14.33 -9.42 4.44
C MET A 202 14.12 -10.85 4.96
N VAL A 203 12.85 -11.24 5.10
CA VAL A 203 12.43 -12.60 5.45
C VAL A 203 11.65 -13.18 4.28
N ALA A 204 12.22 -14.17 3.60
CA ALA A 204 11.68 -14.70 2.34
C ALA A 204 10.25 -15.27 2.44
N SER A 205 9.89 -15.83 3.60
CA SER A 205 8.53 -16.34 3.84
C SER A 205 7.48 -15.23 4.01
N GLY A 206 7.90 -13.97 4.18
CA GLY A 206 7.03 -12.87 4.60
C GLY A 206 6.66 -12.89 6.10
N ARG A 207 6.90 -14.01 6.80
CA ARG A 207 6.58 -14.20 8.22
C ARG A 207 7.66 -13.62 9.13
N TYR A 208 7.93 -12.32 8.99
CA TYR A 208 9.02 -11.64 9.71
C TYR A 208 8.85 -11.69 11.24
N TRP A 209 7.62 -11.83 11.74
CA TRP A 209 7.32 -11.94 13.16
C TRP A 209 7.92 -13.19 13.82
N GLU A 210 8.22 -14.24 13.05
CA GLU A 210 8.86 -15.47 13.56
C GLU A 210 10.31 -15.25 13.96
N VAL A 211 10.91 -14.13 13.54
CA VAL A 211 12.31 -13.78 13.77
C VAL A 211 12.47 -12.30 14.16
N ALA A 212 11.44 -11.74 14.80
CA ALA A 212 11.34 -10.31 15.10
C ALA A 212 12.47 -9.80 16.02
N ASP A 213 13.06 -10.68 16.81
CA ASP A 213 14.18 -10.42 17.72
C ASP A 213 15.48 -10.04 16.98
N ARG A 214 15.59 -10.33 15.68
CA ARG A 214 16.76 -9.98 14.85
C ARG A 214 16.80 -8.51 14.43
N PHE A 215 15.70 -7.79 14.55
CA PHE A 215 15.56 -6.46 13.98
C PHE A 215 15.81 -5.39 15.03
N ASP A 216 16.74 -4.47 14.75
CA ASP A 216 17.02 -3.33 15.62
C ASP A 216 16.07 -2.16 15.28
N PRO A 217 15.21 -1.71 16.23
CA PRO A 217 14.35 -0.56 16.00
C PRO A 217 15.10 0.73 15.68
N ALA A 218 16.27 0.97 16.28
CA ALA A 218 17.04 2.19 16.03
C ALA A 218 17.58 2.23 14.59
N GLU A 219 17.94 1.05 14.05
CA GLU A 219 18.41 0.94 12.67
C GLU A 219 17.28 1.13 11.66
N LEU A 220 16.08 0.66 11.99
CA LEU A 220 14.89 0.92 11.19
C LEU A 220 14.48 2.40 11.25
N ASP A 221 14.55 3.03 12.42
CA ASP A 221 14.26 4.46 12.55
C ASP A 221 15.26 5.31 11.73
N ALA A 222 16.54 4.94 11.74
CA ALA A 222 17.57 5.59 10.92
C ALA A 222 17.33 5.38 9.40
N LEU A 223 16.93 4.17 9.00
CA LEU A 223 16.56 3.87 7.62
C LEU A 223 15.31 4.65 7.18
N ASP A 224 14.31 4.76 8.04
CA ASP A 224 13.08 5.50 7.77
C ASP A 224 13.38 7.00 7.54
N ALA A 225 14.36 7.57 8.25
CA ALA A 225 14.84 8.92 7.97
C ALA A 225 15.48 9.07 6.58
N LEU A 226 16.23 8.07 6.10
CA LEU A 226 16.80 8.08 4.75
C LEU A 226 15.70 8.10 3.67
N TRP A 227 14.64 7.31 3.85
CA TRP A 227 13.53 7.27 2.91
C TRP A 227 12.70 8.55 2.88
N MET A 228 12.53 9.21 4.03
CA MET A 228 11.91 10.54 4.09
C MET A 228 12.73 11.57 3.32
N ALA A 229 14.05 11.62 3.56
CA ALA A 229 14.94 12.52 2.83
C ALA A 229 14.94 12.26 1.32
N ALA A 230 14.94 10.99 0.89
CA ALA A 230 14.88 10.61 -0.52
C ALA A 230 13.58 11.06 -1.23
N ALA A 231 12.49 11.22 -0.47
CA ALA A 231 11.22 11.75 -0.92
C ALA A 231 11.08 13.28 -0.77
N GLY A 232 12.10 13.95 -0.21
CA GLY A 232 12.12 15.41 -0.03
C GLY A 232 11.44 15.94 1.23
N PHE A 233 11.33 15.12 2.28
CA PHE A 233 10.81 15.50 3.60
C PHE A 233 11.90 15.68 4.66
#